data_AF-A0A538BSW1-F1
#
_entry.id   AF-A0A538BSW1-F1
#
_cell.length_a   1.000
_cell.length_b   1.000
_cell.length_c   1.000
_cell.angle_alpha   90.00
_cell.angle_beta   90.00
_cell.angle_gamma   90.00
#
_symmetry.space_group_name_H-M   'P 1'
#
loop_
_entity.id
_entity.type
_entity.pdbx_description
1 polymer ?
#
loop_
_entity_poly.entity_id
_entity_poly.type
_entity_poly.pdbx_seq_one_letter_code
_entity_poly.pdbx_strand_id
1 'polypeptide(L)'
;MADRFRGLRTAARRRPPAGIRARVTATAVAVVGIASVLAAFAMVSFVGRSLTAQGADQATVRAEQIADDGVRDGAPIVVADPEEQFVQVLRGSTVVASSANVAGLPALAIPGPDDAVGVRIPTVAGPFIAASAVAVGVDGPRTVVVGLNIDDVDDARHLIALALLVAVPVLLVVVGLVTWRMVGRTLRLVEAMREEVERISSTELDRRVPTPLRDDEVGRLARTMNRMLDRLERGQERQRRFISDASHELRSPVAAIRQHAEVAVEHRGPRGPKRSTWTTSCSRRRDASAARRPSPSTRVACRRLASWGAEPTSSGSCATSRRMPSITREPGSGSGWEPPTARSP
;
A
#
# COMPACT_ATOMS: atom_id res chain seq x y z
N MET A 1 1.56 -37.39 -51.17
CA MET A 1 2.36 -36.14 -51.12
C MET A 1 1.40 -35.01 -51.49
N ALA A 2 0.92 -34.14 -50.59
CA ALA A 2 1.22 -33.98 -49.16
C ALA A 2 -0.02 -33.48 -48.39
N ASP A 3 -0.31 -34.03 -47.21
CA ASP A 3 -1.21 -33.42 -46.21
C ASP A 3 -0.80 -33.91 -44.80
N ARG A 4 0.33 -33.38 -44.29
CA ARG A 4 0.93 -33.84 -43.03
C ARG A 4 1.50 -32.71 -42.17
N PHE A 5 0.91 -31.51 -42.24
CA PHE A 5 1.30 -30.36 -41.42
C PHE A 5 0.07 -29.65 -40.84
N ARG A 6 -0.63 -30.32 -39.91
CA ARG A 6 -1.68 -29.71 -39.09
C ARG A 6 -1.49 -30.13 -37.64
N GLY A 7 -1.10 -29.19 -36.77
CA GLY A 7 -1.26 -29.40 -35.32
C GLY A 7 -0.10 -29.11 -34.36
N LEU A 8 0.95 -28.35 -34.69
CA LEU A 8 1.80 -27.74 -33.66
C LEU A 8 1.13 -26.50 -33.05
N ARG A 9 -0.04 -26.70 -32.40
CA ARG A 9 -0.58 -25.70 -31.47
C ARG A 9 0.34 -25.68 -30.26
N THR A 10 1.15 -24.62 -30.16
CA THR A 10 1.96 -24.33 -28.99
C THR A 10 1.06 -24.33 -27.75
N ALA A 11 1.21 -25.36 -26.92
CA ALA A 11 0.55 -25.45 -25.62
C ALA A 11 1.22 -24.44 -24.68
N ALA A 12 0.91 -23.16 -24.88
CA ALA A 12 1.23 -22.09 -23.97
C ALA A 12 0.57 -22.44 -22.62
N ARG A 13 1.35 -23.06 -21.74
CA ARG A 13 0.96 -23.40 -20.37
C ARG A 13 0.64 -22.10 -19.64
N ARG A 14 -0.62 -21.66 -19.76
CA ARG A 14 -1.21 -20.61 -18.93
C ARG A 14 -1.11 -21.12 -17.50
N ARG A 15 -0.06 -20.69 -16.78
CA ARG A 15 0.11 -20.98 -15.36
C ARG A 15 -1.21 -20.58 -14.68
N PRO A 16 -1.81 -21.43 -13.84
CA PRO A 16 -3.06 -21.08 -13.17
C PRO A 16 -2.86 -19.75 -12.45
N PRO A 17 -3.86 -18.85 -12.43
CA PRO A 17 -3.71 -17.51 -11.88
C PRO A 17 -3.25 -17.64 -10.43
N ALA A 18 -2.01 -17.22 -10.16
CA ALA A 18 -1.42 -17.34 -8.83
C ALA A 18 -2.37 -16.67 -7.82
N GLY A 19 -2.73 -17.39 -6.76
CA GLY A 19 -3.66 -16.89 -5.73
C GLY A 19 -3.13 -15.62 -5.08
N ILE A 20 -4.03 -14.82 -4.48
CA ILE A 20 -3.70 -13.50 -3.89
C ILE A 20 -2.45 -13.56 -3.02
N ARG A 21 -2.34 -14.60 -2.17
CA ARG A 21 -1.17 -14.89 -1.32
C ARG A 21 0.15 -14.93 -2.10
N ALA A 22 0.18 -15.64 -3.22
CA ALA A 22 1.38 -15.78 -4.04
C ALA A 22 1.73 -14.48 -4.77
N ARG A 23 0.73 -13.73 -5.26
CA ARG A 23 0.97 -12.42 -5.88
C ARG A 23 1.56 -11.42 -4.89
N VAL A 24 0.93 -11.25 -3.72
CA VAL A 24 1.38 -10.32 -2.67
C VAL A 24 2.77 -10.68 -2.15
N THR A 25 3.05 -11.98 -1.96
CA THR A 25 4.39 -12.44 -1.54
C THR A 25 5.42 -12.17 -2.63
N ALA A 26 5.12 -12.46 -3.89
CA ALA A 26 6.01 -12.22 -5.01
C ALA A 26 6.29 -10.71 -5.22
N THR A 27 5.29 -9.83 -5.11
CA THR A 27 5.50 -8.38 -5.21
C THR A 27 6.31 -7.84 -4.04
N ALA A 28 6.07 -8.31 -2.80
CA ALA A 28 6.87 -7.90 -1.64
C ALA A 28 8.34 -8.31 -1.79
N VAL A 29 8.60 -9.57 -2.15
CA VAL A 29 9.97 -10.09 -2.38
C VAL A 29 10.63 -9.39 -3.57
N ALA A 30 9.91 -9.09 -4.66
CA ALA A 30 10.46 -8.37 -5.80
C ALA A 30 10.85 -6.92 -5.45
N VAL A 31 9.99 -6.18 -4.74
CA VAL A 31 10.27 -4.79 -4.32
C VAL A 31 11.48 -4.75 -3.37
N VAL A 32 11.51 -5.61 -2.36
CA VAL A 32 12.65 -5.69 -1.43
C VAL A 32 13.91 -6.14 -2.17
N GLY A 33 13.83 -7.12 -3.08
CA GLY A 33 14.97 -7.58 -3.88
C GLY A 33 15.57 -6.49 -4.76
N ILE A 34 14.73 -5.74 -5.48
CA ILE A 34 15.19 -4.61 -6.30
C ILE A 34 15.83 -3.53 -5.42
N ALA A 35 15.21 -3.15 -4.31
CA ALA A 35 15.77 -2.17 -3.38
C ALA A 35 17.10 -2.63 -2.78
N SER A 36 17.21 -3.89 -2.37
CA SER A 36 18.45 -4.47 -1.83
C SER A 36 19.58 -4.54 -2.86
N VAL A 37 19.28 -4.90 -4.12
CA VAL A 37 20.27 -4.93 -5.21
C VAL A 37 20.75 -3.51 -5.53
N LEU A 38 19.85 -2.52 -5.62
CA LEU A 38 20.22 -1.13 -5.84
C LEU A 38 21.07 -0.57 -4.69
N ALA A 39 20.71 -0.86 -3.44
CA ALA A 39 21.47 -0.45 -2.26
C ALA A 39 22.85 -1.12 -2.20
N ALA A 40 22.94 -2.43 -2.48
CA ALA A 40 24.20 -3.16 -2.55
C ALA A 40 25.13 -2.61 -3.64
N PHE A 41 24.60 -2.37 -4.85
CA PHE A 41 25.35 -1.78 -5.96
C PHE A 41 25.83 -0.37 -5.63
N ALA A 42 24.96 0.47 -5.06
CA ALA A 42 25.32 1.82 -4.64
C ALA A 42 26.40 1.81 -3.55
N MET A 43 26.29 0.91 -2.55
CA MET A 43 27.27 0.78 -1.47
C MET A 43 28.64 0.36 -1.99
N VAL A 44 28.73 -0.70 -2.80
CA VAL A 44 30.01 -1.17 -3.37
C VAL A 44 30.62 -0.10 -4.29
N SER A 45 29.79 0.58 -5.10
CA SER A 45 30.25 1.68 -5.96
C SER A 45 30.74 2.89 -5.16
N PHE A 46 30.09 3.20 -4.04
CA PHE A 46 30.44 4.32 -3.17
C PHE A 46 31.75 4.04 -2.41
N VAL A 47 31.85 2.90 -1.74
CA VAL A 47 33.08 2.42 -1.08
C VAL A 47 34.23 2.43 -2.08
N GLY A 48 33.98 1.93 -3.31
CA GLY A 48 35.00 1.89 -4.34
C GLY A 48 35.53 3.27 -4.71
N ARG A 49 34.64 4.21 -5.06
CA ARG A 49 35.02 5.59 -5.41
C ARG A 49 35.68 6.33 -4.25
N SER A 50 35.21 6.11 -3.02
CA SER A 50 35.77 6.73 -1.82
C SER A 50 37.21 6.31 -1.58
N LEU A 51 37.50 5.01 -1.68
CA LEU A 51 38.85 4.49 -1.44
C LEU A 51 39.82 4.87 -2.57
N THR A 52 39.39 4.91 -3.83
CA THR A 52 40.24 5.43 -4.92
C THR A 52 40.54 6.91 -4.79
N ALA A 53 39.57 7.72 -4.32
CA ALA A 53 39.79 9.15 -4.08
C ALA A 53 40.78 9.37 -2.93
N GLN A 54 40.62 8.64 -1.81
CA GLN A 54 41.55 8.71 -0.68
C GLN A 54 42.98 8.29 -1.05
N GLY A 55 43.14 7.24 -1.86
CA GLY A 55 44.45 6.83 -2.38
C GLY A 55 45.07 7.88 -3.31
N ALA A 56 44.27 8.55 -4.13
CA ALA A 56 44.73 9.68 -4.95
C ALA A 56 45.21 10.86 -4.10
N ASP A 57 44.41 11.29 -3.12
CA ASP A 57 44.75 12.39 -2.20
C ASP A 57 46.06 12.09 -1.45
N GLN A 58 46.22 10.85 -0.95
CA GLN A 58 47.45 10.41 -0.27
C GLN A 58 48.66 10.37 -1.21
N ALA A 59 48.49 9.90 -2.45
CA ALA A 59 49.56 9.89 -3.44
C ALA A 59 50.02 11.31 -3.80
N THR A 60 49.10 12.27 -3.95
CA THR A 60 49.41 13.68 -4.19
C THR A 60 50.20 14.29 -3.03
N VAL A 61 49.68 14.20 -1.79
CA VAL A 61 50.37 14.72 -0.59
C VAL A 61 51.75 14.09 -0.43
N ARG A 62 51.91 12.80 -0.77
CA ARG A 62 53.21 12.13 -0.68
C ARG A 62 54.17 12.54 -1.80
N ALA A 63 53.65 12.86 -3.00
CA ALA A 63 54.45 13.42 -4.08
C ALA A 63 54.92 14.84 -3.77
N GLU A 64 54.08 15.68 -3.17
CA GLU A 64 54.42 17.02 -2.69
C GLU A 64 55.53 16.98 -1.63
N GLN A 65 55.41 16.12 -0.62
CA GLN A 65 56.46 15.95 0.40
C GLN A 65 57.82 15.58 -0.21
N ILE A 66 57.85 14.66 -1.18
CA ILE A 66 59.08 14.24 -1.85
C ILE A 66 59.61 15.35 -2.79
N ALA A 67 58.72 16.19 -3.33
CA ALA A 67 59.10 17.36 -4.12
C ALA A 67 59.78 18.43 -3.24
N ASP A 68 59.23 18.72 -2.06
CA ASP A 68 59.75 19.68 -1.08
C ASP A 68 61.06 19.22 -0.43
N ASP A 69 61.21 17.92 -0.14
CA ASP A 69 62.44 17.32 0.42
C ASP A 69 63.66 17.42 -0.53
N GLY A 70 63.44 17.68 -1.83
CA GLY A 70 64.49 17.97 -2.80
C GLY A 70 65.32 16.77 -3.28
N VAL A 71 64.75 15.96 -4.18
CA VAL A 71 65.43 14.76 -4.72
C VAL A 71 66.66 15.11 -5.57
N ARG A 72 67.80 14.49 -5.24
CA ARG A 72 69.07 14.57 -6.00
C ARG A 72 69.14 13.52 -7.12
N ASP A 73 69.81 13.86 -8.23
CA ASP A 73 69.98 12.96 -9.37
C ASP A 73 70.75 11.68 -8.99
N GLY A 74 70.26 10.52 -9.45
CA GLY A 74 70.88 9.23 -9.16
C GLY A 74 70.82 8.76 -7.71
N ALA A 75 70.20 9.52 -6.79
CA ALA A 75 69.98 9.06 -5.43
C ALA A 75 68.93 7.92 -5.42
N PRO A 76 69.21 6.76 -4.80
CA PRO A 76 68.24 5.68 -4.69
C PRO A 76 67.07 6.11 -3.79
N ILE A 77 65.85 6.03 -4.31
CA ILE A 77 64.65 6.36 -3.53
C ILE A 77 64.23 5.11 -2.76
N VAL A 78 64.39 5.16 -1.43
CA VAL A 78 63.93 4.09 -0.53
C VAL A 78 62.47 4.34 -0.20
N VAL A 79 61.63 3.34 -0.48
CA VAL A 79 60.21 3.30 -0.10
C VAL A 79 60.05 2.33 1.07
N ALA A 80 59.12 2.61 1.97
CA ALA A 80 58.91 1.79 3.17
C ALA A 80 58.47 0.35 2.81
N ASP A 81 57.50 0.24 1.88
CA ASP A 81 57.06 -1.04 1.32
C ASP A 81 57.02 -0.94 -0.23
N PRO A 82 57.86 -1.71 -0.96
CA PRO A 82 57.85 -1.75 -2.43
C PRO A 82 56.63 -2.47 -3.05
N GLU A 83 55.82 -3.18 -2.27
CA GLU A 83 54.55 -3.78 -2.73
C GLU A 83 53.39 -2.78 -2.62
N GLU A 84 53.40 -1.91 -1.60
CA GLU A 84 52.37 -0.88 -1.40
C GLU A 84 52.63 0.43 -2.16
N GLN A 85 53.89 0.82 -2.42
CA GLN A 85 54.20 2.14 -2.99
C GLN A 85 55.34 2.10 -4.02
N PHE A 86 55.25 2.96 -5.04
CA PHE A 86 56.39 3.31 -5.91
C PHE A 86 56.59 4.83 -6.02
N VAL A 87 57.81 5.21 -6.41
CA VAL A 87 58.20 6.59 -6.72
C VAL A 87 59.05 6.62 -7.99
N GLN A 88 58.71 7.50 -8.93
CA GLN A 88 59.56 7.88 -10.07
C GLN A 88 59.76 9.40 -10.06
N VAL A 89 60.97 9.86 -10.38
CA VAL A 89 61.26 11.29 -10.55
C VAL A 89 61.71 11.52 -11.99
N LEU A 90 60.98 12.37 -12.70
CA LEU A 90 61.12 12.61 -14.12
C LEU A 90 61.67 14.00 -14.38
N ARG A 91 62.53 14.13 -15.40
CA ARG A 91 62.92 15.40 -16.02
C ARG A 91 62.37 15.37 -17.45
N GLY A 92 61.22 16.04 -17.67
CA GLY A 92 60.42 15.84 -18.88
C GLY A 92 59.86 14.41 -18.93
N SER A 93 60.20 13.65 -19.97
CA SER A 93 59.80 12.24 -20.12
C SER A 93 60.84 11.23 -19.61
N THR A 94 62.01 11.67 -19.17
CA THR A 94 63.12 10.80 -18.75
C THR A 94 63.11 10.58 -17.25
N VAL A 95 63.14 9.32 -16.81
CA VAL A 95 63.27 8.95 -15.39
C VAL A 95 64.72 9.19 -14.93
N VAL A 96 64.90 10.03 -13.90
CA VAL A 96 66.20 10.46 -13.34
C VAL A 96 66.50 9.79 -12.00
N ALA A 97 65.46 9.48 -11.22
CA ALA A 97 65.54 8.65 -10.02
C ALA A 97 64.27 7.79 -9.91
N SER A 98 64.39 6.64 -9.25
CA SER A 98 63.28 5.70 -9.09
C SER A 98 63.45 4.85 -7.83
N SER A 99 62.35 4.33 -7.30
CA SER A 99 62.35 3.29 -6.27
C SER A 99 62.65 1.91 -6.87
N ALA A 100 63.15 1.00 -6.03
CA ALA A 100 63.71 -0.28 -6.49
C ALA A 100 62.72 -1.18 -7.27
N ASN A 101 61.43 -1.16 -6.89
CA ASN A 101 60.36 -1.89 -7.57
C ASN A 101 60.10 -1.42 -9.01
N VAL A 102 60.41 -0.17 -9.35
CA VAL A 102 60.19 0.42 -10.69
C VAL A 102 61.51 0.83 -11.37
N ALA A 103 62.64 0.34 -10.86
CA ALA A 103 63.96 0.64 -11.40
C ALA A 103 64.12 0.08 -12.83
N GLY A 104 64.60 0.93 -13.74
CA GLY A 104 64.78 0.57 -15.15
C GLY A 104 63.50 0.53 -15.99
N LEU A 105 62.32 0.75 -15.40
CA LEU A 105 61.09 0.95 -16.16
C LEU A 105 61.05 2.36 -16.77
N PRO A 106 60.38 2.55 -17.93
CA PRO A 106 60.07 3.88 -18.43
C PRO A 106 59.09 4.61 -17.49
N ALA A 107 58.80 5.89 -17.80
CA ALA A 107 57.75 6.66 -17.14
C ALA A 107 56.42 5.89 -17.15
N LEU A 108 55.94 5.45 -15.98
CA LEU A 108 54.74 4.62 -15.86
C LEU A 108 53.45 5.41 -16.05
N ALA A 109 53.45 6.66 -15.58
CA ALA A 109 52.43 7.66 -15.87
C ALA A 109 53.07 9.05 -15.81
N ILE A 110 52.45 10.01 -16.50
CA ILE A 110 52.67 11.44 -16.28
C ILE A 110 51.26 12.03 -16.06
N PRO A 111 50.72 11.96 -14.83
CA PRO A 111 49.48 12.63 -14.49
C PRO A 111 49.60 14.14 -14.70
N GLY A 112 48.47 14.83 -14.88
CA GLY A 112 48.43 16.27 -14.71
C GLY A 112 48.63 16.66 -13.24
N PRO A 113 48.96 17.93 -12.94
CA PRO A 113 48.69 18.48 -11.62
C PRO A 113 47.20 18.29 -11.32
N ASP A 114 46.87 17.81 -10.12
CA ASP A 114 45.52 17.45 -9.67
C ASP A 114 44.86 16.21 -10.32
N ASP A 115 45.54 15.52 -11.25
CA ASP A 115 45.04 14.26 -11.84
C ASP A 115 45.64 13.03 -11.16
N ALA A 116 44.84 11.97 -11.02
CA ALA A 116 45.26 10.65 -10.57
C ALA A 116 44.91 9.58 -11.60
N VAL A 117 45.87 8.73 -11.94
CA VAL A 117 45.78 7.75 -13.04
C VAL A 117 46.00 6.32 -12.52
N GLY A 118 45.14 5.39 -12.94
CA GLY A 118 45.34 3.97 -12.67
C GLY A 118 46.50 3.40 -13.48
N VAL A 119 47.51 2.87 -12.79
CA VAL A 119 48.75 2.30 -13.34
C VAL A 119 48.81 0.81 -12.99
N ARG A 120 49.43 0.00 -13.86
CA ARG A 120 49.84 -1.37 -13.52
C ARG A 120 51.34 -1.51 -13.75
N ILE A 121 52.02 -2.08 -12.76
CA ILE A 121 53.47 -2.26 -12.76
C ILE A 121 53.76 -3.71 -13.19
N PRO A 122 54.72 -3.98 -14.10
CA PRO A 122 55.05 -5.36 -14.48
C PRO A 122 55.75 -6.18 -13.38
N THR A 123 56.34 -5.51 -12.39
CA THR A 123 57.22 -6.08 -11.35
C THR A 123 56.52 -6.35 -10.01
N VAL A 124 55.30 -5.83 -9.83
CA VAL A 124 54.51 -5.93 -8.59
C VAL A 124 53.06 -6.27 -8.95
N ALA A 125 52.40 -7.09 -8.14
CA ALA A 125 50.98 -7.37 -8.33
C ALA A 125 50.10 -6.14 -8.01
N GLY A 126 48.92 -6.09 -8.61
CA GLY A 126 47.88 -5.11 -8.28
C GLY A 126 47.78 -3.88 -9.19
N PRO A 127 46.58 -3.27 -9.30
CA PRO A 127 46.43 -1.87 -9.70
C PRO A 127 47.04 -0.91 -8.66
N PHE A 128 47.73 0.11 -9.18
CA PHE A 128 48.17 1.26 -8.42
C PHE A 128 47.38 2.50 -8.86
N ILE A 129 47.16 3.44 -7.95
CA ILE A 129 46.78 4.82 -8.29
C ILE A 129 48.02 5.69 -8.21
N ALA A 130 48.38 6.34 -9.30
CA ALA A 130 49.52 7.25 -9.40
C ALA A 130 49.05 8.70 -9.51
N ALA A 131 49.62 9.57 -8.68
CA ALA A 131 49.48 11.02 -8.73
C ALA A 131 50.87 11.66 -8.92
N SER A 132 50.91 12.97 -9.21
CA SER A 132 52.18 13.67 -9.40
C SER A 132 52.21 15.09 -8.88
N ALA A 133 53.36 15.49 -8.35
CA ALA A 133 53.69 16.86 -7.96
C ALA A 133 54.89 17.37 -8.76
N VAL A 134 55.03 18.69 -8.90
CA VAL A 134 56.16 19.33 -9.59
C VAL A 134 57.15 19.88 -8.57
N ALA A 135 58.37 19.37 -8.58
CA ALA A 135 59.49 19.88 -7.81
C ALA A 135 60.34 20.84 -8.65
N VAL A 136 60.67 22.02 -8.13
CA VAL A 136 61.63 22.92 -8.78
C VAL A 136 63.04 22.62 -8.25
N GLY A 137 63.77 21.77 -8.98
CA GLY A 137 65.16 21.45 -8.64
C GLY A 137 66.15 22.49 -9.14
N VAL A 138 67.40 22.39 -8.66
CA VAL A 138 68.52 23.29 -9.04
C VAL A 138 68.76 23.28 -10.56
N ASP A 139 68.55 22.13 -11.22
CA ASP A 139 68.71 21.95 -12.67
C ASP A 139 67.40 22.06 -13.46
N GLY A 140 66.39 22.74 -12.90
CA GLY A 140 65.09 22.96 -13.53
C GLY A 140 63.94 22.08 -13.00
N PRO A 141 62.75 22.17 -13.62
CA PRO A 141 61.54 21.51 -13.15
C PRO A 141 61.63 19.99 -13.30
N ARG A 142 61.11 19.29 -12.30
CA ARG A 142 61.08 17.83 -12.17
C ARG A 142 59.66 17.41 -11.79
N THR A 143 59.18 16.29 -12.30
CA THR A 143 57.88 15.73 -11.91
C THR A 143 58.13 14.52 -11.00
N VAL A 144 57.65 14.59 -9.77
CA VAL A 144 57.64 13.46 -8.83
C VAL A 144 56.32 12.73 -9.03
N VAL A 145 56.37 11.47 -9.46
CA VAL A 145 55.23 10.58 -9.58
C VAL A 145 55.29 9.59 -8.42
N VAL A 146 54.23 9.55 -7.62
CA VAL A 146 54.04 8.56 -6.54
C VAL A 146 52.82 7.73 -6.88
N GLY A 147 52.92 6.41 -6.74
CA GLY A 147 51.76 5.55 -6.81
C GLY A 147 51.61 4.65 -5.59
N LEU A 148 50.36 4.45 -5.19
CA LEU A 148 49.94 3.60 -4.07
C LEU A 148 49.13 2.42 -4.59
N ASN A 149 49.39 1.23 -4.06
CA ASN A 149 48.65 0.02 -4.39
C ASN A 149 47.22 0.11 -3.86
N ILE A 150 46.24 -0.41 -4.61
CA ILE A 150 44.84 -0.46 -4.22
C ILE A 150 44.27 -1.90 -4.26
N ASP A 151 45.10 -2.94 -4.17
CA ASP A 151 44.66 -4.33 -4.02
C ASP A 151 43.80 -4.55 -2.76
N ASP A 152 44.23 -4.04 -1.59
CA ASP A 152 43.45 -4.07 -0.34
C ASP A 152 42.03 -3.50 -0.50
N VAL A 153 41.88 -2.51 -1.37
CA VAL A 153 40.61 -1.87 -1.68
C VAL A 153 39.72 -2.80 -2.51
N ASP A 154 40.27 -3.56 -3.45
CA ASP A 154 39.53 -4.56 -4.23
C ASP A 154 39.21 -5.81 -3.40
N ASP A 155 40.09 -6.27 -2.52
CA ASP A 155 39.82 -7.36 -1.58
C ASP A 155 38.70 -6.99 -0.59
N ALA A 156 38.75 -5.78 -0.01
CA ALA A 156 37.68 -5.28 0.86
C ALA A 156 36.33 -5.19 0.10
N ARG A 157 36.31 -4.71 -1.15
CA ARG A 157 35.12 -4.72 -2.01
C ARG A 157 34.62 -6.14 -2.27
N HIS A 158 35.51 -7.08 -2.56
CA HIS A 158 35.17 -8.48 -2.83
C HIS A 158 34.55 -9.16 -1.60
N LEU A 159 35.11 -8.95 -0.41
CA LEU A 159 34.56 -9.45 0.85
C LEU A 159 33.16 -8.86 1.13
N ILE A 160 32.98 -7.55 0.93
CA ILE A 160 31.67 -6.89 1.09
C ILE A 160 30.65 -7.43 0.06
N ALA A 161 31.06 -7.59 -1.20
CA ALA A 161 30.21 -8.14 -2.26
C ALA A 161 29.80 -9.59 -1.97
N LEU A 162 30.71 -10.42 -1.47
CA LEU A 162 30.44 -11.82 -1.08
C LEU A 162 29.52 -11.89 0.14
N ALA A 163 29.72 -11.02 1.14
CA ALA A 163 28.82 -10.90 2.28
C ALA A 163 27.40 -10.49 1.84
N LEU A 164 27.27 -9.53 0.94
CA LEU A 164 25.98 -9.10 0.37
C LEU A 164 25.33 -10.19 -0.49
N LEU A 165 26.12 -10.96 -1.25
CA LEU A 165 25.65 -12.11 -2.05
C LEU A 165 25.00 -13.20 -1.20
N VAL A 166 25.42 -13.37 0.06
CA VAL A 166 24.80 -14.29 1.02
C VAL A 166 23.66 -13.63 1.81
N ALA A 167 23.86 -12.39 2.28
CA ALA A 167 22.90 -11.70 3.14
C ALA A 167 21.59 -11.35 2.43
N VAL A 168 21.64 -10.91 1.16
CA VAL A 168 20.44 -10.50 0.41
C VAL A 168 19.51 -11.69 0.15
N PRO A 169 19.94 -12.86 -0.37
CA PRO A 169 19.07 -14.04 -0.49
C PRO A 169 18.48 -14.50 0.85
N VAL A 170 19.25 -14.50 1.94
CA VAL A 170 18.73 -14.85 3.28
C VAL A 170 17.62 -13.89 3.70
N LEU A 171 17.82 -12.57 3.53
CA LEU A 171 16.80 -11.56 3.78
C LEU A 171 15.53 -11.80 2.95
N LEU A 172 15.66 -12.10 1.66
CA LEU A 172 14.52 -12.35 0.77
C LEU A 172 13.75 -13.62 1.14
N VAL A 173 14.44 -14.68 1.60
CA VAL A 173 13.80 -15.90 2.12
C VAL A 173 13.03 -15.59 3.41
N VAL A 174 13.60 -14.81 4.33
CA VAL A 174 12.93 -14.40 5.57
C VAL A 174 11.68 -13.55 5.28
N VAL A 175 11.81 -12.51 4.44
CA VAL A 175 10.70 -11.66 4.01
C VAL A 175 9.61 -12.49 3.34
N GLY A 176 9.97 -13.34 2.37
CA GLY A 176 9.04 -14.23 1.68
C GLY A 176 8.29 -15.16 2.63
N LEU A 177 8.99 -15.77 3.60
CA LEU A 177 8.38 -16.67 4.58
C LEU A 177 7.44 -15.93 5.55
N VAL A 178 7.83 -14.74 6.03
CA VAL A 178 6.99 -13.92 6.93
C VAL A 178 5.75 -13.43 6.20
N THR A 179 5.88 -12.83 5.01
CA THR A 179 4.74 -12.38 4.21
C THR A 179 3.81 -13.55 3.85
N TRP A 180 4.36 -14.69 3.42
CA TRP A 180 3.58 -15.88 3.12
C TRP A 180 2.80 -16.40 4.34
N ARG A 181 3.40 -16.39 5.54
CA ARG A 181 2.75 -16.81 6.79
C ARG A 181 1.72 -15.81 7.32
N MET A 182 1.95 -14.50 7.18
CA MET A 182 0.97 -13.48 7.59
C MET A 182 -0.24 -13.49 6.65
N VAL A 183 -0.03 -13.27 5.35
CA VAL A 183 -1.12 -13.22 4.35
C VAL A 183 -1.93 -14.52 4.34
N GLY A 184 -1.27 -15.66 4.52
CA GLY A 184 -1.94 -16.97 4.62
C GLY A 184 -2.86 -17.12 5.85
N ARG A 185 -2.52 -16.51 6.99
CA ARG A 185 -3.39 -16.54 8.18
C ARG A 185 -4.62 -15.65 7.99
N THR A 186 -4.43 -14.44 7.47
CA THR A 186 -5.52 -13.50 7.22
C THR A 186 -6.51 -14.03 6.19
N LEU A 187 -6.03 -14.53 5.04
CA LEU A 187 -6.90 -15.08 4.00
C LEU A 187 -7.67 -16.31 4.46
N ARG A 188 -7.07 -17.19 5.27
CA ARG A 188 -7.77 -18.36 5.83
C ARG A 188 -8.91 -17.97 6.76
N LEU A 189 -8.77 -16.89 7.54
CA LEU A 189 -9.86 -16.39 8.38
C LEU A 189 -11.00 -15.81 7.53
N VAL A 190 -10.66 -15.08 6.46
CA VAL A 190 -11.66 -14.58 5.50
C VAL A 190 -12.40 -15.73 4.80
N GLU A 191 -11.69 -16.80 4.41
CA GLU A 191 -12.31 -17.99 3.81
C GLU A 191 -13.25 -18.70 4.81
N ALA A 192 -12.84 -18.88 6.07
CA ALA A 192 -13.70 -19.44 7.10
C ALA A 192 -14.97 -18.58 7.35
N MET A 193 -14.87 -17.25 7.25
CA MET A 193 -16.04 -16.38 7.31
C MET A 193 -16.94 -16.50 6.07
N ARG A 194 -16.35 -16.64 4.87
CA ARG A 194 -17.08 -16.91 3.62
C ARG A 194 -17.85 -18.24 3.72
N GLU A 195 -17.19 -19.31 4.14
CA GLU A 195 -17.79 -20.65 4.32
C GLU A 195 -18.92 -20.65 5.36
N GLU A 196 -18.79 -19.90 6.47
CA GLU A 196 -19.88 -19.77 7.45
C GLU A 196 -21.09 -19.02 6.85
N VAL A 197 -20.86 -17.90 6.16
CA VAL A 197 -21.94 -17.14 5.50
C VAL A 197 -22.61 -17.96 4.39
N GLU A 198 -21.86 -18.75 3.64
CA GLU A 198 -22.39 -19.64 2.59
C GLU A 198 -23.22 -20.81 3.16
N ARG A 199 -23.00 -21.18 4.42
CA ARG A 199 -23.84 -22.14 5.17
C ARG A 199 -25.06 -21.52 5.86
N ILE A 200 -25.08 -20.22 6.12
CA ILE A 200 -26.22 -19.56 6.77
C ILE A 200 -27.40 -19.49 5.79
N SER A 201 -28.39 -20.34 6.04
CA SER A 201 -29.65 -20.39 5.29
C SER A 201 -30.68 -19.40 5.86
N SER A 202 -31.76 -19.15 5.10
CA SER A 202 -32.89 -18.34 5.58
C SER A 202 -33.68 -18.98 6.74
N THR A 203 -33.34 -20.20 7.16
CA THR A 203 -33.89 -20.90 8.31
C THR A 203 -32.97 -20.95 9.53
N GLU A 204 -31.65 -20.74 9.37
CA GLU A 204 -30.62 -20.82 10.42
C GLU A 204 -29.92 -19.47 10.62
N LEU A 205 -30.71 -18.42 10.85
CA LEU A 205 -30.24 -17.04 11.06
C LEU A 205 -29.72 -16.77 12.49
N ASP A 206 -29.77 -17.76 13.37
CA ASP A 206 -29.21 -17.79 14.72
C ASP A 206 -27.68 -18.03 14.73
N ARG A 207 -27.15 -18.66 13.67
CA ARG A 207 -25.70 -18.79 13.47
C ARG A 207 -25.02 -17.43 13.30
N ARG A 208 -23.74 -17.37 13.66
CA ARG A 208 -22.91 -16.15 13.62
C ARG A 208 -21.53 -16.44 13.05
N VAL A 209 -20.99 -15.47 12.34
CA VAL A 209 -19.66 -15.52 11.72
C VAL A 209 -18.59 -15.46 12.82
N PRO A 210 -17.56 -16.34 12.78
CA PRO A 210 -16.50 -16.36 13.79
C PRO A 210 -15.78 -15.01 13.85
N THR A 211 -15.82 -14.37 15.03
CA THR A 211 -15.19 -13.06 15.25
C THR A 211 -13.82 -13.25 15.90
N PRO A 212 -12.72 -12.76 15.30
CA PRO A 212 -11.39 -12.87 15.91
C PRO A 212 -11.29 -12.02 17.18
N LEU A 213 -10.44 -12.47 18.11
CA LEU A 213 -10.09 -11.74 19.35
C LEU A 213 -9.31 -10.43 19.09
N ARG A 214 -8.71 -10.28 17.90
CA ARG A 214 -7.96 -9.07 17.50
C ARG A 214 -8.86 -8.05 16.83
N ASP A 215 -8.66 -6.79 17.19
CA ASP A 215 -9.51 -5.68 16.72
C ASP A 215 -8.99 -5.02 15.43
N ASP A 216 -8.66 -5.86 14.45
CA ASP A 216 -8.17 -5.45 13.14
C ASP A 216 -9.32 -5.20 12.12
N GLU A 217 -8.97 -4.92 10.86
CA GLU A 217 -9.91 -4.71 9.76
C GLU A 217 -10.84 -5.91 9.56
N VAL A 218 -10.33 -7.12 9.81
CA VAL A 218 -11.05 -8.39 9.65
C VAL A 218 -12.01 -8.60 10.81
N GLY A 219 -11.62 -8.25 12.04
CA GLY A 219 -12.49 -8.18 13.21
C GLY A 219 -13.65 -7.18 13.03
N ARG A 220 -13.38 -5.99 12.48
CA ARG A 220 -14.42 -5.00 12.15
C ARG A 220 -15.39 -5.50 11.06
N LEU A 221 -14.91 -6.26 10.08
CA LEU A 221 -15.74 -6.91 9.07
C LEU A 221 -16.67 -7.95 9.71
N ALA A 222 -16.13 -8.87 10.51
CA ALA A 222 -16.89 -9.92 11.19
C ALA A 222 -18.04 -9.35 12.04
N ARG A 223 -17.76 -8.32 12.86
CA ARG A 223 -18.80 -7.62 13.66
C ARG A 223 -19.82 -6.88 12.81
N THR A 224 -19.48 -6.46 11.59
CA THR A 224 -20.41 -5.80 10.68
C THR A 224 -21.32 -6.81 9.99
N MET A 225 -20.81 -7.98 9.60
CA MET A 225 -21.63 -9.09 9.12
C MET A 225 -22.58 -9.61 10.20
N ASN A 226 -22.12 -9.81 11.44
CA ASN A 226 -22.99 -10.24 12.53
C ASN A 226 -24.11 -9.23 12.82
N ARG A 227 -23.83 -7.91 12.81
CA ARG A 227 -24.88 -6.87 12.89
C ARG A 227 -25.87 -6.87 11.72
N MET A 228 -25.47 -7.34 10.53
CA MET A 228 -26.38 -7.52 9.39
C MET A 228 -27.28 -8.75 9.61
N LEU A 229 -26.73 -9.87 10.05
CA LEU A 229 -27.48 -11.08 10.41
C LEU A 229 -28.54 -10.78 11.48
N ASP A 230 -28.18 -10.06 12.55
CA ASP A 230 -29.15 -9.64 13.57
C ASP A 230 -30.31 -8.79 13.00
N ARG A 231 -30.10 -8.05 11.91
CA ARG A 231 -31.14 -7.22 11.27
C ARG A 231 -32.04 -8.07 10.38
N LEU A 232 -31.49 -9.08 9.71
CA LEU A 232 -32.24 -10.06 8.93
C LEU A 232 -33.13 -10.93 9.83
N GLU A 233 -32.57 -11.46 10.92
CA GLU A 233 -33.28 -12.26 11.93
C GLU A 233 -34.47 -11.50 12.53
N ARG A 234 -34.23 -10.30 13.09
CA ARG A 234 -35.30 -9.42 13.60
C ARG A 234 -36.32 -9.01 12.53
N GLY A 235 -35.94 -9.01 11.26
CA GLY A 235 -36.85 -8.77 10.13
C GLY A 235 -37.76 -9.97 9.88
N GLN A 236 -37.18 -11.17 9.82
CA GLN A 236 -37.90 -12.43 9.62
C GLN A 236 -38.86 -12.73 10.77
N GLU A 237 -38.46 -12.49 12.03
CA GLU A 237 -39.36 -12.62 13.19
C GLU A 237 -40.59 -11.73 13.10
N ARG A 238 -40.44 -10.48 12.64
CA ARG A 238 -41.56 -9.55 12.45
C ARG A 238 -42.47 -10.03 11.33
N GLN A 239 -41.90 -10.54 10.24
CA GLN A 239 -42.67 -11.11 9.14
C GLN A 239 -43.47 -12.35 9.59
N ARG A 240 -42.84 -13.25 10.37
CA ARG A 240 -43.51 -14.44 10.94
C ARG A 240 -44.66 -14.03 11.88
N ARG A 241 -44.43 -13.05 12.76
CA ARG A 241 -45.48 -12.49 13.64
C ARG A 241 -46.62 -11.86 12.84
N PHE A 242 -46.32 -10.98 11.90
CA PHE A 242 -47.34 -10.34 11.05
C PHE A 242 -48.19 -11.35 10.26
N ILE A 243 -47.58 -12.40 9.69
CA ILE A 243 -48.32 -13.47 9.00
C ILE A 243 -49.20 -14.26 9.98
N SER A 244 -48.70 -14.55 11.19
CA SER A 244 -49.48 -15.20 12.25
C SER A 244 -50.68 -14.36 12.65
N ASP A 245 -50.45 -13.10 13.00
CA ASP A 245 -51.49 -12.16 13.46
C ASP A 245 -52.55 -11.96 12.37
N ALA A 246 -52.14 -11.74 11.12
CA ALA A 246 -53.06 -11.64 9.98
C ALA A 246 -53.87 -12.94 9.76
N SER A 247 -53.26 -14.12 9.97
CA SER A 247 -53.96 -15.41 9.85
C SER A 247 -55.02 -15.59 10.96
N HIS A 248 -54.78 -15.07 12.16
CA HIS A 248 -55.76 -15.06 13.25
C HIS A 248 -56.89 -14.06 12.99
N GLU A 249 -56.57 -12.82 12.63
CA GLU A 249 -57.55 -11.77 12.33
C GLU A 249 -58.43 -12.10 11.11
N LEU A 250 -57.92 -12.83 10.11
CA LEU A 250 -58.71 -13.27 8.95
C LEU A 250 -59.56 -14.52 9.24
N ARG A 251 -59.18 -15.38 10.19
CA ARG A 251 -59.94 -16.60 10.51
C ARG A 251 -61.32 -16.29 11.08
N SER A 252 -61.43 -15.25 11.91
CA SER A 252 -62.69 -14.83 12.55
C SER A 252 -63.78 -14.36 11.55
N PRO A 253 -63.52 -13.38 10.64
CA PRO A 253 -64.50 -12.95 9.66
C PRO A 253 -64.82 -14.03 8.61
N VAL A 254 -63.85 -14.88 8.23
CA VAL A 254 -64.13 -16.02 7.33
C VAL A 254 -65.08 -17.03 7.99
N ALA A 255 -64.92 -17.31 9.29
CA ALA A 255 -65.87 -18.15 10.04
C ALA A 255 -67.27 -17.51 10.09
N ALA A 256 -67.37 -16.20 10.33
CA ALA A 256 -68.65 -15.48 10.34
C ALA A 256 -69.36 -15.51 8.97
N ILE A 257 -68.64 -15.25 7.87
CA ILE A 257 -69.20 -15.33 6.50
C ILE A 257 -69.69 -16.74 6.20
N ARG A 258 -68.93 -17.77 6.60
CA ARG A 258 -69.32 -19.18 6.44
C ARG A 258 -70.58 -19.51 7.24
N GLN A 259 -70.66 -19.09 8.49
CA GLN A 259 -71.85 -19.29 9.34
C GLN A 259 -73.09 -18.61 8.73
N HIS A 260 -72.96 -17.39 8.19
CA HIS A 260 -74.06 -16.73 7.50
C HIS A 260 -74.49 -17.47 6.21
N ALA A 261 -73.55 -18.05 5.47
CA ALA A 261 -73.86 -18.86 4.29
C ALA A 261 -74.56 -20.18 4.65
N GLU A 262 -74.12 -20.88 5.70
CA GLU A 262 -74.74 -22.11 6.20
C GLU A 262 -76.19 -21.83 6.65
N VAL A 263 -76.43 -20.78 7.45
CA VAL A 263 -77.78 -20.34 7.86
C VAL A 263 -78.66 -19.98 6.66
N ALA A 264 -78.11 -19.32 5.63
CA ALA A 264 -78.87 -18.94 4.44
C ALA A 264 -79.28 -20.14 3.56
N VAL A 265 -78.45 -21.19 3.51
CA VAL A 265 -78.78 -22.46 2.83
C VAL A 265 -79.84 -23.23 3.62
N GLU A 266 -79.72 -23.30 4.94
CA GLU A 266 -80.68 -23.99 5.81
C GLU A 266 -82.06 -23.29 5.85
N HIS A 267 -82.09 -21.94 5.84
CA HIS A 267 -83.33 -21.17 5.81
C HIS A 267 -84.01 -21.08 4.43
N ARG A 268 -83.63 -21.94 3.48
CA ARG A 268 -84.23 -22.05 2.14
C ARG A 268 -85.52 -22.88 2.13
N GLY A 269 -86.38 -22.68 3.15
CA GLY A 269 -87.76 -23.17 3.13
C GLY A 269 -88.61 -22.45 2.08
N PRO A 270 -89.65 -23.10 1.51
CA PRO A 270 -90.45 -22.54 0.43
C PRO A 270 -91.29 -21.35 0.91
N ARG A 271 -90.79 -20.13 0.68
CA ARG A 271 -91.53 -18.88 0.97
C ARG A 271 -92.37 -18.45 -0.24
N GLY A 272 -93.63 -18.85 -0.23
CA GLY A 272 -94.68 -18.12 -0.95
C GLY A 272 -94.81 -16.67 -0.41
N PRO A 273 -95.38 -15.74 -1.19
CA PRO A 273 -95.34 -14.31 -0.87
C PRO A 273 -96.23 -13.93 0.32
N LYS A 274 -95.65 -13.85 1.53
CA LYS A 274 -96.32 -13.22 2.68
C LYS A 274 -96.09 -11.71 2.70
N ARG A 275 -97.06 -10.99 2.16
CA ARG A 275 -97.26 -9.55 2.33
C ARG A 275 -97.54 -9.26 3.81
N SER A 276 -96.65 -8.56 4.50
CA SER A 276 -96.93 -8.01 5.84
C SER A 276 -96.46 -6.55 5.91
N THR A 277 -97.39 -5.69 6.30
CA THR A 277 -97.23 -4.24 6.40
C THR A 277 -96.36 -3.88 7.61
N TRP A 278 -95.28 -3.14 7.38
CA TRP A 278 -94.61 -2.39 8.45
C TRP A 278 -95.16 -0.97 8.48
N THR A 279 -95.93 -0.66 9.50
CA THR A 279 -96.41 0.69 9.81
C THR A 279 -95.27 1.55 10.35
N THR A 280 -95.19 2.78 9.85
CA THR A 280 -94.23 3.79 10.30
C THR A 280 -94.48 4.16 11.77
N SER A 281 -93.56 3.79 12.68
CA SER A 281 -93.49 4.38 14.02
C SER A 281 -92.22 5.22 14.16
N CYS A 282 -92.31 6.48 13.71
CA CYS A 282 -91.25 7.47 13.89
C CYS A 282 -91.27 8.00 15.33
N SER A 283 -90.60 7.31 16.26
CA SER A 283 -90.39 7.83 17.62
C SER A 283 -89.10 8.65 17.67
N ARG A 284 -89.26 9.98 17.74
CA ARG A 284 -88.15 10.88 18.08
C ARG A 284 -87.68 10.58 19.51
N ARG A 285 -86.45 10.11 19.68
CA ARG A 285 -85.65 10.43 20.87
C ARG A 285 -84.58 11.43 20.48
N ARG A 286 -84.82 12.70 20.83
CA ARG A 286 -83.74 13.63 21.15
C ARG A 286 -83.38 13.33 22.61
N ASP A 287 -82.15 12.94 22.87
CA ASP A 287 -81.52 13.17 24.16
C ASP A 287 -80.05 13.54 23.92
N ALA A 288 -79.65 14.66 24.50
CA ALA A 288 -78.30 15.20 24.34
C ALA A 288 -77.40 14.66 25.46
N SER A 289 -76.30 14.00 25.10
CA SER A 289 -75.30 13.53 26.05
C SER A 289 -73.89 13.79 25.55
N ALA A 290 -73.33 14.91 26.01
CA ALA A 290 -71.93 15.14 26.35
C ALA A 290 -70.81 14.42 25.57
N ALA A 291 -70.02 15.23 24.88
CA ALA A 291 -68.67 14.94 24.41
C ALA A 291 -67.83 14.06 25.37
N ARG A 292 -67.33 12.93 24.85
CA ARG A 292 -66.10 12.29 25.38
C ARG A 292 -64.95 12.58 24.42
N ARG A 293 -63.90 13.21 24.96
CA ARG A 293 -62.68 13.56 24.23
C ARG A 293 -61.85 12.31 23.92
N PRO A 294 -61.15 12.22 22.77
CA PRO A 294 -60.00 11.32 22.65
C PRO A 294 -58.86 11.78 23.58
N SER A 295 -58.04 10.82 24.03
CA SER A 295 -56.99 11.00 25.04
C SER A 295 -55.74 11.74 24.51
N PRO A 296 -54.92 12.33 25.40
CA PRO A 296 -53.75 13.12 25.00
C PRO A 296 -52.47 12.27 24.89
N SER A 297 -52.17 11.77 23.69
CA SER A 297 -50.79 11.36 23.33
C SER A 297 -50.45 11.59 21.86
N THR A 298 -51.43 11.51 20.95
CA THR A 298 -51.26 11.79 19.51
C THR A 298 -51.18 13.30 19.18
N ARG A 299 -50.37 14.07 19.92
CA ARG A 299 -50.20 15.52 19.69
C ARG A 299 -48.75 16.02 19.70
N VAL A 300 -47.77 15.14 19.47
CA VAL A 300 -46.36 15.51 19.23
C VAL A 300 -45.99 15.50 17.74
N ALA A 301 -46.63 14.65 16.93
CA ALA A 301 -46.34 14.49 15.51
C ALA A 301 -47.20 15.38 14.57
N CYS A 302 -47.34 16.68 14.89
CA CYS A 302 -47.79 17.70 13.91
C CYS A 302 -47.54 19.16 14.35
N ARG A 303 -46.47 19.43 15.12
CA ARG A 303 -46.05 20.81 15.47
C ARG A 303 -44.53 21.02 15.26
N ARG A 304 -44.03 20.62 14.08
CA ARG A 304 -42.67 20.95 13.60
C ARG A 304 -42.57 21.09 12.06
N LEU A 305 -43.68 21.41 11.39
CA LEU A 305 -43.74 21.78 9.96
C LEU A 305 -44.66 23.00 9.76
N ALA A 306 -44.38 24.06 10.51
CA ALA A 306 -45.11 25.34 10.44
C ALA A 306 -44.19 26.51 10.84
N SER A 307 -43.05 26.62 10.16
CA SER A 307 -42.15 27.80 10.23
C SER A 307 -41.70 28.30 8.85
N TRP A 308 -42.29 27.76 7.78
CA TRP A 308 -42.18 28.24 6.41
C TRP A 308 -43.61 28.35 5.89
N GLY A 309 -44.07 29.58 5.64
CA GLY A 309 -45.46 29.87 5.32
C GLY A 309 -45.80 29.46 3.89
N ALA A 310 -46.85 28.65 3.75
CA ALA A 310 -47.53 28.40 2.48
C ALA A 310 -49.01 28.15 2.76
N GLU A 311 -49.89 28.99 2.19
CA GLU A 311 -51.33 28.78 2.21
C GLU A 311 -51.73 27.76 1.13
N PRO A 312 -52.71 26.88 1.39
CA PRO A 312 -53.24 25.98 0.37
C PRO A 312 -54.42 26.63 -0.35
N THR A 313 -54.21 27.14 -1.57
CA THR A 313 -55.32 27.41 -2.50
C THR A 313 -55.69 26.14 -3.28
N SER A 314 -56.98 25.95 -3.48
CA SER A 314 -57.54 24.82 -4.21
C SER A 314 -57.53 25.06 -5.73
N SER A 315 -57.59 23.95 -6.49
CA SER A 315 -57.80 23.86 -7.95
C SER A 315 -56.58 24.06 -8.88
N GLY A 316 -56.64 23.42 -10.05
CA GLY A 316 -55.91 23.85 -11.24
C GLY A 316 -54.63 23.10 -11.61
N SER A 317 -54.70 22.27 -12.65
CA SER A 317 -53.52 21.79 -13.40
C SER A 317 -52.84 22.93 -14.18
N CYS A 318 -51.50 22.97 -14.25
CA CYS A 318 -50.74 22.85 -15.52
C CYS A 318 -49.21 23.13 -15.44
N ALA A 319 -48.51 22.44 -16.34
CA ALA A 319 -47.33 22.87 -17.11
C ALA A 319 -46.03 23.41 -16.43
N THR A 320 -44.98 22.59 -16.53
CA THR A 320 -43.71 22.90 -17.23
C THR A 320 -43.38 24.36 -17.56
N SER A 321 -42.26 24.90 -17.05
CA SER A 321 -41.13 25.41 -17.88
C SER A 321 -39.95 25.98 -17.07
N ARG A 322 -38.87 26.27 -17.79
CA ARG A 322 -37.52 26.67 -17.34
C ARG A 322 -37.46 28.12 -16.84
N ARG A 323 -36.55 28.43 -15.91
CA ARG A 323 -35.31 29.22 -16.17
C ARG A 323 -34.48 29.49 -14.90
N MET A 324 -33.16 29.35 -15.04
CA MET A 324 -32.15 30.07 -14.23
C MET A 324 -32.11 31.54 -14.71
N PRO A 325 -31.85 32.51 -13.81
CA PRO A 325 -30.50 33.08 -13.65
C PRO A 325 -30.19 33.53 -12.19
N SER A 326 -29.05 34.14 -11.84
CA SER A 326 -27.61 33.86 -12.11
C SER A 326 -26.73 34.89 -11.37
N ILE A 327 -25.53 34.52 -10.86
CA ILE A 327 -24.39 35.44 -10.51
C ILE A 327 -24.69 36.31 -9.23
N THR A 328 -23.81 36.63 -8.27
CA THR A 328 -22.34 36.93 -8.25
C THR A 328 -21.71 36.70 -6.86
N ARG A 329 -20.37 36.46 -6.81
CA ARG A 329 -19.29 36.94 -5.88
C ARG A 329 -19.53 37.26 -4.38
N GLU A 330 -18.54 37.23 -3.47
CA GLU A 330 -17.24 36.52 -3.32
C GLU A 330 -16.73 36.73 -1.84
N PRO A 331 -15.44 36.67 -1.41
CA PRO A 331 -15.04 35.82 -0.28
C PRO A 331 -14.67 36.56 1.02
N GLY A 332 -14.42 35.78 2.08
CA GLY A 332 -13.88 36.24 3.36
C GLY A 332 -12.81 35.29 3.93
N SER A 333 -11.76 35.87 4.51
CA SER A 333 -10.63 35.24 5.22
C SER A 333 -11.07 34.43 6.47
N GLY A 334 -10.25 33.57 7.09
CA GLY A 334 -8.82 33.30 6.94
C GLY A 334 -8.09 33.38 8.28
N SER A 335 -7.78 32.22 8.88
CA SER A 335 -6.84 31.98 9.99
C SER A 335 -6.73 30.46 10.18
N GLY A 336 -5.60 29.84 10.50
CA GLY A 336 -4.33 30.39 10.98
C GLY A 336 -4.08 29.85 12.39
N TRP A 337 -3.44 28.68 12.50
CA TRP A 337 -3.17 28.03 13.79
C TRP A 337 -1.76 27.43 13.79
N GLU A 338 -0.86 28.04 14.57
CA GLU A 338 0.48 27.52 14.89
C GLU A 338 0.52 27.11 16.37
N PRO A 339 1.23 26.02 16.74
CA PRO A 339 1.50 25.67 18.13
C PRO A 339 2.83 26.25 18.64
N PRO A 340 2.93 26.68 19.93
CA PRO A 340 4.14 27.25 20.48
C PRO A 340 5.17 26.20 20.93
N THR A 341 6.44 26.62 20.99
CA THR A 341 7.61 25.80 21.34
C THR A 341 8.10 25.97 22.79
N ALA A 342 8.90 24.99 23.21
CA ALA A 342 9.93 25.03 24.26
C ALA A 342 9.55 25.25 25.73
N ARG A 343 9.90 24.23 26.55
CA ARG A 343 10.79 24.44 27.70
C ARG A 343 11.49 23.13 28.13
N SER A 344 12.82 23.17 28.18
CA SER A 344 13.64 22.28 29.03
C SER A 344 14.24 23.14 30.15
N PRO A 345 14.49 22.58 31.35
CA PRO A 345 15.35 23.20 32.36
C PRO A 345 16.84 23.08 31.98
#